data_AF-A0A075GLE7-F1
#
_entry.id   AF-A0A075GLE7-F1
#
_cell.length_a   1.000
_cell.length_b   1.000
_cell.length_c   1.000
_cell.angle_alpha   90.00
_cell.angle_beta   90.00
_cell.angle_gamma   90.00
#
_symmetry.space_group_name_H-M   'P 1'
#
loop_
_entity.id
_entity.type
_entity.pdbx_description
1 polymer ?
#
loop_
_entity_poly.entity_id
_entity_poly.type
_entity_poly.pdbx_seq_one_letter_code
_entity_poly.pdbx_strand_id
1 'polypeptide(L)'
;MEQRSYVPLSGPAHAALFAVLLTVLVCSHPVAAQEQSETVDLILISSHQHDSQAFTQGLEMHDGSLYESTGLYGNSSLREVDPTTGEVVRQVNLDESLFAEGITVVGETIVMLTWKEGLALVFDIESLGVVANHTYSGEGWGLCYDGTHLVMSNGTSELAFRDPDDFSLVSTLQVTDQLGEVSLLNELECVEDRVYANVWGSDSIIAIDKATGEVSLTIDASILAENESEGYNDVMNGIAYVPEQDAFLITGKNWTSMHLVSFGATQAPQEESSESIPLSILKSIWPVLLIAVMVVFLSSMRLLSAIMQFLMMLLFKRQAEQPPLPSEGEQEAGEG
;
A
#
# COMPACT_ATOMS: atom_id res chain seq x y z
N MET A 1 39.95 -89.94 2.92
CA MET A 1 39.68 -90.06 1.49
C MET A 1 39.56 -88.65 0.93
N GLU A 2 40.34 -88.39 -0.10
CA GLU A 2 40.55 -87.11 -0.76
C GLU A 2 39.25 -86.58 -1.39
N GLN A 3 39.06 -85.25 -1.40
CA GLN A 3 39.14 -84.50 -2.65
C GLN A 3 39.19 -82.99 -2.38
N ARG A 4 40.19 -82.38 -3.03
CA ARG A 4 40.45 -80.94 -3.12
C ARG A 4 39.44 -80.25 -4.05
N SER A 5 39.50 -78.92 -3.93
CA SER A 5 39.36 -77.89 -4.98
C SER A 5 37.96 -77.26 -5.07
N TYR A 6 37.76 -75.95 -5.24
CA TYR A 6 38.62 -74.85 -5.68
C TYR A 6 38.15 -73.57 -4.96
N VAL A 7 39.10 -72.67 -4.62
CA VAL A 7 38.82 -71.24 -4.46
C VAL A 7 39.00 -70.59 -5.84
N PRO A 8 38.19 -69.59 -6.19
CA PRO A 8 38.81 -68.37 -6.67
C PRO A 8 38.35 -67.12 -5.90
N LEU A 9 39.36 -66.31 -5.66
CA LEU A 9 39.38 -64.95 -5.15
C LEU A 9 38.93 -63.98 -6.27
N SER A 10 38.03 -63.04 -5.98
CA SER A 10 37.91 -61.72 -6.63
C SER A 10 36.72 -61.01 -5.98
N GLY A 11 36.88 -59.99 -5.16
CA GLY A 11 37.22 -58.63 -5.61
C GLY A 11 36.10 -57.67 -5.12
N PRO A 12 36.38 -56.37 -4.95
CA PRO A 12 36.02 -55.65 -3.73
C PRO A 12 34.76 -54.78 -3.83
N ALA A 13 33.99 -54.77 -2.74
CA ALA A 13 33.44 -53.58 -2.07
C ALA A 13 33.21 -52.29 -2.90
N HIS A 14 32.27 -52.26 -3.85
CA HIS A 14 31.86 -50.99 -4.49
C HIS A 14 30.33 -50.80 -4.59
N ALA A 15 29.52 -51.67 -3.99
CA ALA A 15 28.06 -51.61 -4.10
C ALA A 15 27.34 -50.99 -2.87
N ALA A 16 28.07 -50.48 -1.87
CA ALA A 16 27.48 -50.06 -0.60
C ALA A 16 27.82 -48.62 -0.19
N LEU A 17 28.21 -47.74 -1.13
CA LEU A 17 28.50 -46.33 -0.84
C LEU A 17 27.75 -45.31 -1.71
N PHE A 18 26.77 -45.74 -2.51
CA PHE A 18 25.93 -44.83 -3.31
C PHE A 18 24.46 -44.78 -2.89
N ALA A 19 24.09 -45.45 -1.79
CA ALA A 19 22.71 -45.45 -1.27
C ALA A 19 22.52 -44.62 0.02
N VAL A 20 23.57 -43.93 0.50
CA VAL A 20 23.52 -43.11 1.74
C VAL A 20 23.79 -41.62 1.46
N LEU A 21 24.10 -41.25 0.21
CA LEU A 21 24.34 -39.85 -0.19
C LEU A 21 23.26 -39.27 -1.12
N LEU A 22 22.07 -39.89 -1.16
CA LEU A 22 20.91 -39.41 -1.93
C LEU A 22 19.60 -39.46 -1.12
N THR A 23 19.69 -39.35 0.20
CA THR A 23 18.54 -39.32 1.13
C THR A 23 18.58 -38.15 2.11
N VAL A 24 19.50 -37.19 1.93
CA VAL A 24 19.58 -35.94 2.73
C VAL A 24 19.18 -34.69 1.91
N LEU A 25 18.71 -34.88 0.67
CA LEU A 25 18.27 -33.79 -0.23
C LEU A 25 16.78 -33.84 -0.57
N VAL A 26 15.97 -34.40 0.33
CA VAL A 26 14.51 -34.31 0.26
C VAL A 26 14.04 -33.89 1.66
N CYS A 27 13.22 -32.83 1.70
CA CYS A 27 12.66 -32.18 2.90
C CYS A 27 13.54 -31.11 3.55
N SER A 28 14.20 -30.26 2.77
CA SER A 28 14.35 -28.85 3.15
C SER A 28 13.18 -28.08 2.53
N HIS A 29 11.95 -28.40 2.94
CA HIS A 29 10.88 -27.44 2.70
C HIS A 29 11.20 -26.22 3.55
N PRO A 30 11.19 -25.00 3.00
CA PRO A 30 11.11 -23.84 3.85
C PRO A 30 9.85 -24.06 4.69
N VAL A 31 10.02 -24.19 6.00
CA VAL A 31 8.90 -23.99 6.92
C VAL A 31 8.48 -22.56 6.61
N ALA A 32 7.36 -22.38 5.92
CA ALA A 32 6.74 -21.08 5.79
C ALA A 32 6.59 -20.59 7.22
N ALA A 33 7.33 -19.53 7.57
CA ALA A 33 7.14 -18.87 8.84
C ALA A 33 5.69 -18.40 8.80
N GLN A 34 4.86 -18.97 9.66
CA GLN A 34 3.49 -18.56 9.82
C GLN A 34 3.57 -17.18 10.45
N GLU A 35 3.43 -16.12 9.65
CA GLU A 35 3.46 -14.76 10.17
C GLU A 35 2.31 -14.63 11.17
N GLN A 36 2.65 -14.13 12.35
CA GLN A 36 1.67 -13.93 13.40
C GLN A 36 0.83 -12.72 13.02
N SER A 37 -0.50 -12.88 12.94
CA SER A 37 -1.41 -11.75 12.78
C SER A 37 -1.07 -10.74 13.87
N GLU A 38 -0.56 -9.59 13.47
CA GLU A 38 -0.10 -8.55 14.39
C GLU A 38 -1.31 -7.75 14.82
N THR A 39 -1.50 -7.62 16.14
CA THR A 39 -2.47 -6.67 16.68
C THR A 39 -1.81 -5.30 16.74
N VAL A 40 -2.43 -4.32 16.10
CA VAL A 40 -1.92 -2.96 15.97
C VAL A 40 -2.91 -1.98 16.57
N ASP A 41 -2.41 -1.05 17.36
CA ASP A 41 -3.20 0.07 17.86
C ASP A 41 -3.40 1.11 16.74
N LEU A 42 -4.60 1.67 16.64
CA LEU A 42 -4.84 2.83 15.80
C LEU A 42 -4.35 4.12 16.45
N ILE A 43 -4.05 5.12 15.62
CA ILE A 43 -3.74 6.49 16.04
C ILE A 43 -4.91 7.38 15.63
N LEU A 44 -5.60 7.97 16.60
CA LEU A 44 -6.65 8.96 16.35
C LEU A 44 -6.03 10.28 15.88
N ILE A 45 -6.42 10.73 14.68
CA ILE A 45 -5.97 11.98 14.07
C ILE A 45 -6.95 13.11 14.38
N SER A 46 -8.24 12.88 14.15
CA SER A 46 -9.31 13.85 14.42
C SER A 46 -10.66 13.18 14.58
N SER A 47 -11.60 13.84 15.24
CA SER A 47 -13.00 13.43 15.34
C SER A 47 -13.90 14.58 14.90
N HIS A 48 -14.99 14.26 14.21
CA HIS A 48 -16.06 15.20 13.89
C HIS A 48 -17.43 14.60 14.20
N GLN A 49 -18.47 15.42 14.15
CA GLN A 49 -19.82 15.00 14.48
C GLN A 49 -20.34 14.04 13.42
N HIS A 50 -21.07 13.01 13.84
CA HIS A 50 -21.82 12.11 12.98
C HIS A 50 -23.31 12.16 13.33
N ASP A 51 -24.18 11.86 12.36
CA ASP A 51 -25.62 11.81 12.60
C ASP A 51 -25.97 10.61 13.48
N SER A 52 -26.38 10.88 14.72
CA SER A 52 -26.76 9.83 15.67
C SER A 52 -28.03 9.06 15.28
N GLN A 53 -28.72 9.45 14.21
CA GLN A 53 -29.83 8.68 13.62
C GLN A 53 -29.38 7.79 12.44
N ALA A 54 -28.12 7.87 12.01
CA ALA A 54 -27.58 7.05 10.94
C ALA A 54 -27.26 5.63 11.43
N PHE A 55 -28.02 4.64 10.96
CA PHE A 55 -27.69 3.24 11.18
C PHE A 55 -26.70 2.78 10.09
N THR A 56 -25.45 3.23 10.19
CA THR A 56 -24.41 3.07 9.14
C THR A 56 -24.21 1.60 8.75
N GLN A 57 -24.29 1.32 7.46
CA GLN A 57 -24.09 -0.01 6.88
C GLN A 57 -23.07 -0.07 5.75
N GLY A 58 -22.71 1.07 5.17
CA GLY A 58 -21.63 1.19 4.20
C GLY A 58 -21.10 2.61 4.18
N LEU A 59 -19.80 2.76 4.00
CA LEU A 59 -19.11 4.03 4.02
C LEU A 59 -18.04 4.05 2.92
N GLU A 60 -18.00 5.08 2.09
CA GLU A 60 -17.05 5.13 0.96
C GLU A 60 -16.63 6.57 0.70
N MET A 61 -15.33 6.81 0.54
CA MET A 61 -14.79 8.10 0.13
C MET A 61 -14.61 8.14 -1.38
N HIS A 62 -15.14 9.18 -2.02
CA HIS A 62 -14.95 9.37 -3.46
C HIS A 62 -14.91 10.85 -3.84
N ASP A 63 -13.87 11.25 -4.56
CA ASP A 63 -13.66 12.63 -5.06
C ASP A 63 -13.83 13.73 -3.99
N GLY A 64 -13.44 13.42 -2.75
CA GLY A 64 -13.49 14.35 -1.61
C GLY A 64 -14.85 14.44 -0.90
N SER A 65 -15.85 13.70 -1.39
CA SER A 65 -17.14 13.49 -0.70
C SER A 65 -17.14 12.14 0.00
N LEU A 66 -17.91 12.03 1.08
CA LEU A 66 -18.20 10.78 1.76
C LEU A 66 -19.60 10.31 1.35
N TYR A 67 -19.71 9.06 0.96
CA TYR A 67 -20.99 8.42 0.71
C TYR A 67 -21.30 7.45 1.85
N GLU A 68 -22.54 7.48 2.31
CA GLU A 68 -22.99 6.64 3.41
C GLU A 68 -24.30 5.95 3.06
N SER A 69 -24.34 4.65 3.32
CA SER A 69 -25.57 3.86 3.36
C SER A 69 -26.04 3.70 4.79
N THR A 70 -27.31 4.01 5.04
CA THR A 70 -27.93 3.75 6.34
C THR A 70 -29.03 2.71 6.19
N GLY A 71 -29.08 1.75 7.11
CA GLY A 71 -30.07 0.68 7.14
C GLY A 71 -31.39 1.05 7.85
N LEU A 72 -32.11 0.00 8.26
CA LEU A 72 -33.46 -0.01 8.86
C LEU A 72 -34.59 0.12 7.84
N TYR A 73 -35.53 -0.83 7.88
CA TYR A 73 -36.76 -0.77 7.06
C TYR A 73 -37.51 0.55 7.33
N GLY A 74 -37.97 1.20 6.26
CA GLY A 74 -38.64 2.49 6.31
C GLY A 74 -37.73 3.70 6.58
N ASN A 75 -36.44 3.49 6.87
CA ASN A 75 -35.48 4.57 7.17
C ASN A 75 -34.18 4.45 6.36
N SER A 76 -34.08 3.46 5.49
CA SER A 76 -32.88 3.24 4.70
C SER A 76 -32.63 4.38 3.71
N SER A 77 -31.38 4.81 3.56
CA SER A 77 -31.03 5.93 2.69
C SER A 77 -29.62 5.83 2.13
N LEU A 78 -29.40 6.46 0.98
CA LEU A 78 -28.09 6.81 0.45
C LEU A 78 -27.85 8.30 0.68
N ARG A 79 -26.70 8.63 1.26
CA ARG A 79 -26.34 9.99 1.66
C ARG A 79 -25.00 10.38 1.04
N GLU A 80 -24.90 11.64 0.64
CA GLU A 80 -23.61 12.30 0.46
C GLU A 80 -23.38 13.22 1.66
N VAL A 81 -22.22 13.10 2.27
CA VAL A 81 -21.84 13.70 3.55
C VAL A 81 -20.53 14.45 3.36
N ASP A 82 -20.42 15.62 3.98
CA ASP A 82 -19.14 16.33 4.07
C ASP A 82 -18.22 15.60 5.08
N PRO A 83 -17.07 15.06 4.65
CA PRO A 83 -16.21 14.23 5.51
C PRO A 83 -15.49 15.00 6.63
N THR A 84 -15.57 16.33 6.64
CA THR A 84 -14.92 17.16 7.66
C THR A 84 -15.89 17.55 8.77
N THR A 85 -17.16 17.73 8.42
CA THR A 85 -18.19 18.25 9.32
C THR A 85 -19.23 17.20 9.71
N GLY A 86 -19.41 16.14 8.91
CA GLY A 86 -20.47 15.15 9.02
C GLY A 86 -21.85 15.68 8.60
N GLU A 87 -21.92 16.85 7.96
CA GLU A 87 -23.18 17.39 7.45
C GLU A 87 -23.65 16.60 6.21
N VAL A 88 -24.91 16.16 6.22
CA VAL A 88 -25.54 15.55 5.05
C VAL A 88 -25.77 16.62 3.99
N VAL A 89 -25.02 16.55 2.90
CA VAL A 89 -25.13 17.47 1.75
C VAL A 89 -26.41 17.20 0.97
N ARG A 90 -26.71 15.92 0.75
CA ARG A 90 -27.95 15.45 0.11
C ARG A 90 -28.19 13.97 0.42
N GLN A 91 -29.43 13.54 0.28
CA GLN A 91 -29.80 12.15 0.47
C GLN A 91 -30.98 11.74 -0.41
N VAL A 92 -31.11 10.44 -0.63
CA VAL A 92 -32.32 9.78 -1.15
C VAL A 92 -32.72 8.66 -0.22
N ASN A 93 -34.02 8.53 0.03
CA ASN A 93 -34.56 7.44 0.82
C ASN A 93 -34.93 6.26 -0.08
N LEU A 94 -34.68 5.05 0.39
CA LEU A 94 -35.12 3.84 -0.28
C LEU A 94 -36.61 3.58 -0.03
N ASP A 95 -37.17 2.65 -0.81
CA ASP A 95 -38.49 2.08 -0.54
C ASP A 95 -38.53 1.46 0.87
N GLU A 96 -39.66 1.60 1.56
CA GLU A 96 -39.80 1.15 2.96
C GLU A 96 -39.59 -0.35 3.16
N SER A 97 -39.76 -1.14 2.09
CA SER A 97 -39.53 -2.59 2.09
C SER A 97 -38.06 -3.00 1.98
N LEU A 98 -37.15 -2.05 1.74
CA LEU A 98 -35.73 -2.32 1.57
C LEU A 98 -34.96 -1.94 2.84
N PHE A 99 -34.03 -2.81 3.22
CA PHE A 99 -33.02 -2.52 4.22
C PHE A 99 -31.68 -2.35 3.49
N ALA A 100 -31.16 -1.13 3.42
CA ALA A 100 -29.89 -0.86 2.77
C ALA A 100 -28.70 -1.38 3.58
N GLU A 101 -27.69 -1.88 2.87
CA GLU A 101 -26.46 -2.42 3.42
C GLU A 101 -25.25 -1.75 2.74
N GLY A 102 -24.10 -2.43 2.65
CA GLY A 102 -22.83 -1.91 2.13
C GLY A 102 -22.94 -1.25 0.76
N ILE A 103 -22.14 -0.21 0.56
CA ILE A 103 -22.01 0.53 -0.69
C ILE A 103 -20.55 0.60 -1.13
N THR A 104 -20.33 0.78 -2.44
CA THR A 104 -19.04 1.20 -2.97
C THR A 104 -19.23 1.95 -4.28
N VAL A 105 -18.20 2.65 -4.74
CA VAL A 105 -18.24 3.41 -5.99
C VAL A 105 -17.55 2.65 -7.11
N VAL A 106 -18.24 2.55 -8.26
CA VAL A 106 -17.70 2.00 -9.52
C VAL A 106 -17.90 3.04 -10.63
N GLY A 107 -16.81 3.72 -10.99
CA GLY A 107 -16.88 4.81 -11.98
C GLY A 107 -17.78 5.95 -11.51
N GLU A 108 -18.83 6.25 -12.29
CA GLU A 108 -19.81 7.30 -11.98
C GLU A 108 -21.07 6.74 -11.27
N THR A 109 -20.97 5.56 -10.69
CA THR A 109 -22.10 4.89 -10.03
C THR A 109 -21.77 4.42 -8.62
N ILE A 110 -22.79 4.38 -7.77
CA ILE A 110 -22.74 3.76 -6.44
C ILE A 110 -23.53 2.47 -6.50
N VAL A 111 -22.90 1.36 -6.13
CA VAL A 111 -23.57 0.06 -5.97
C VAL A 111 -23.91 -0.12 -4.49
N MET A 112 -25.16 -0.46 -4.18
CA MET A 112 -25.67 -0.65 -2.83
C MET A 112 -26.30 -2.03 -2.67
N LEU A 113 -25.91 -2.73 -1.62
CA LEU A 113 -26.53 -3.99 -1.21
C LEU A 113 -27.84 -3.76 -0.45
N THR A 114 -28.64 -4.81 -0.39
CA THR A 114 -29.78 -4.93 0.51
C THR A 114 -29.61 -6.15 1.42
N TRP A 115 -30.15 -6.10 2.63
CA TRP A 115 -29.88 -7.14 3.61
C TRP A 115 -30.39 -8.51 3.18
N LYS A 116 -31.71 -8.66 3.01
CA LYS A 116 -32.37 -9.96 2.77
C LYS A 116 -33.08 -10.06 1.43
N GLU A 117 -33.17 -8.93 0.75
CA GLU A 117 -33.95 -8.79 -0.48
C GLU A 117 -33.20 -9.37 -1.68
N GLY A 118 -31.89 -9.59 -1.57
CA GLY A 118 -31.07 -10.15 -2.64
C GLY A 118 -30.93 -9.20 -3.82
N LEU A 119 -30.92 -7.89 -3.57
CA LEU A 119 -30.83 -6.84 -4.58
C LEU A 119 -29.55 -6.01 -4.40
N ALA A 120 -28.84 -5.79 -5.51
CA ALA A 120 -27.81 -4.77 -5.61
C ALA A 120 -28.37 -3.63 -6.47
N LEU A 121 -28.63 -2.48 -5.85
CA LEU A 121 -29.12 -1.29 -6.54
C LEU A 121 -27.93 -0.48 -7.07
N VAL A 122 -28.06 0.06 -8.29
CA VAL A 122 -27.04 0.90 -8.89
C VAL A 122 -27.60 2.31 -9.03
N PHE A 123 -26.93 3.26 -8.38
CA PHE A 123 -27.28 4.67 -8.37
C PHE A 123 -26.31 5.45 -9.25
N ASP A 124 -26.83 6.41 -10.01
CA ASP A 124 -26.02 7.45 -10.63
C ASP A 124 -25.51 8.42 -9.55
N ILE A 125 -24.21 8.66 -9.50
CA ILE A 125 -23.59 9.44 -8.41
C ILE A 125 -23.98 10.93 -8.46
N GLU A 126 -24.23 11.47 -9.65
CA GLU A 126 -24.60 12.88 -9.83
C GLU A 126 -26.03 13.18 -9.40
N SER A 127 -26.96 12.23 -9.52
CA SER A 127 -28.38 12.43 -9.20
C SER A 127 -28.85 11.67 -7.97
N LEU A 128 -28.10 10.66 -7.53
CA LEU A 128 -28.51 9.62 -6.58
C LEU A 128 -29.79 8.89 -7.04
N GLY A 129 -30.06 8.88 -8.34
CA GLY A 129 -31.18 8.15 -8.93
C GLY A 129 -30.78 6.71 -9.23
N VAL A 130 -31.68 5.75 -8.94
CA VAL A 130 -31.48 4.35 -9.34
C VAL A 130 -31.51 4.24 -10.87
N VAL A 131 -30.42 3.74 -11.46
CA VAL A 131 -30.28 3.55 -12.91
C VAL A 131 -30.30 2.08 -13.32
N ALA A 132 -29.95 1.17 -12.42
CA ALA A 132 -30.04 -0.27 -12.63
C ALA A 132 -30.22 -1.02 -11.30
N ASN A 133 -30.50 -2.32 -11.41
CA ASN A 133 -30.40 -3.24 -10.30
C ASN A 133 -29.98 -4.62 -10.79
N HIS A 134 -29.38 -5.39 -9.88
CA HIS A 134 -29.01 -6.78 -10.06
C HIS A 134 -29.57 -7.61 -8.91
N THR A 135 -29.56 -8.93 -9.08
CA THR A 135 -30.03 -9.87 -8.07
C THR A 135 -28.91 -10.80 -7.63
N TYR A 136 -28.89 -11.14 -6.35
CA TYR A 136 -28.02 -12.17 -5.78
C TYR A 136 -28.80 -13.07 -4.82
N SER A 137 -28.17 -14.18 -4.42
CA SER A 137 -28.73 -15.11 -3.44
C SER A 137 -28.04 -14.95 -2.10
N GLY A 138 -28.80 -15.11 -1.01
CA GLY A 138 -28.31 -14.96 0.36
C GLY A 138 -28.44 -13.53 0.86
N GLU A 139 -27.76 -13.24 1.96
CA GLU A 139 -27.72 -11.89 2.54
C GLU A 139 -26.58 -11.06 1.92
N GLY A 140 -26.70 -9.73 2.00
CA GLY A 140 -25.62 -8.79 1.70
C GLY A 140 -25.33 -7.89 2.90
N TRP A 141 -24.05 -7.72 3.23
CA TRP A 141 -23.60 -6.97 4.41
C TRP A 141 -22.66 -5.84 3.98
N GLY A 142 -21.36 -6.08 3.81
CA GLY A 142 -20.41 -5.09 3.29
C GLY A 142 -20.12 -5.23 1.81
N LEU A 143 -19.67 -4.14 1.19
CA LEU A 143 -19.30 -4.08 -0.23
C LEU A 143 -18.11 -3.13 -0.39
N CYS A 144 -17.08 -3.53 -1.13
CA CYS A 144 -16.03 -2.62 -1.61
C CYS A 144 -15.62 -2.97 -3.04
N TYR A 145 -14.97 -2.05 -3.75
CA TYR A 145 -14.49 -2.27 -5.11
C TYR A 145 -12.97 -2.35 -5.14
N ASP A 146 -12.41 -3.49 -5.58
CA ASP A 146 -10.94 -3.69 -5.59
C ASP A 146 -10.25 -3.13 -6.85
N GLY A 147 -10.99 -2.39 -7.68
CA GLY A 147 -10.56 -1.92 -8.99
C GLY A 147 -10.84 -2.89 -10.14
N THR A 148 -11.26 -4.12 -9.85
CA THR A 148 -11.60 -5.17 -10.83
C THR A 148 -12.93 -5.86 -10.54
N HIS A 149 -13.18 -6.20 -9.27
CA HIS A 149 -14.36 -6.91 -8.79
C HIS A 149 -14.99 -6.16 -7.62
N LEU A 150 -16.29 -6.34 -7.48
CA LEU A 150 -17.01 -6.02 -6.26
C LEU A 150 -16.79 -7.13 -5.24
N VAL A 151 -16.20 -6.80 -4.10
CA VAL A 151 -15.99 -7.73 -2.98
C VAL A 151 -17.12 -7.55 -1.98
N MET A 152 -17.82 -8.64 -1.68
CA MET A 152 -19.05 -8.63 -0.89
C MET A 152 -18.93 -9.59 0.29
N SER A 153 -19.27 -9.12 1.49
CA SER A 153 -19.49 -9.95 2.66
C SER A 153 -20.98 -10.22 2.90
N ASN A 154 -21.28 -11.21 3.73
CA ASN A 154 -22.65 -11.61 4.07
C ASN A 154 -22.78 -12.09 5.53
N GLY A 155 -21.86 -11.68 6.41
CA GLY A 155 -21.80 -12.12 7.80
C GLY A 155 -21.21 -13.53 8.01
N THR A 156 -20.90 -14.28 6.95
CA THR A 156 -20.13 -15.53 7.07
C THR A 156 -18.63 -15.26 7.07
N SER A 157 -17.82 -16.31 6.97
CA SER A 157 -16.38 -16.25 6.80
C SER A 157 -15.92 -16.23 5.34
N GLU A 158 -16.85 -16.16 4.37
CA GLU A 158 -16.54 -16.08 2.94
C GLU A 158 -16.74 -14.65 2.40
N LEU A 159 -15.78 -14.19 1.59
CA LEU A 159 -15.94 -13.02 0.72
C LEU A 159 -16.27 -13.48 -0.69
N ALA A 160 -17.32 -12.91 -1.27
CA ALA A 160 -17.70 -13.15 -2.66
C ALA A 160 -17.14 -12.06 -3.58
N PHE A 161 -16.44 -12.46 -4.63
CA PHE A 161 -15.97 -11.58 -5.69
C PHE A 161 -17.00 -11.62 -6.82
N ARG A 162 -17.46 -10.44 -7.23
CA ARG A 162 -18.55 -10.28 -8.19
C ARG A 162 -18.15 -9.39 -9.35
N ASP A 163 -18.69 -9.71 -10.52
CA ASP A 163 -18.50 -8.91 -11.71
C ASP A 163 -19.23 -7.55 -11.56
N PRO A 164 -18.57 -6.41 -11.81
CA PRO A 164 -19.19 -5.10 -11.62
C PRO A 164 -20.28 -4.77 -12.66
N ASP A 165 -20.29 -5.43 -13.83
CA ASP A 165 -21.25 -5.15 -14.90
C ASP A 165 -22.58 -5.86 -14.68
N ASP A 166 -22.57 -7.08 -14.13
CA ASP A 166 -23.78 -7.90 -13.98
C ASP A 166 -24.03 -8.47 -12.57
N PHE A 167 -23.10 -8.24 -11.64
CA PHE A 167 -23.12 -8.71 -10.25
C PHE A 167 -23.04 -10.24 -10.07
N SER A 168 -22.71 -10.97 -11.14
CA SER A 168 -22.55 -12.42 -11.10
C SER A 168 -21.37 -12.82 -10.21
N LEU A 169 -21.50 -13.98 -9.56
CA LEU A 169 -20.43 -14.52 -8.71
C LEU A 169 -19.26 -15.00 -9.59
N VAL A 170 -18.08 -14.45 -9.37
CA VAL A 170 -16.83 -14.84 -10.05
C VAL A 170 -16.09 -15.89 -9.23
N SER A 171 -15.88 -15.62 -7.94
CA SER A 171 -15.19 -16.53 -7.02
C SER A 171 -15.57 -16.24 -5.57
N THR A 172 -15.21 -17.14 -4.67
CA THR A 172 -15.26 -16.92 -3.23
C THR A 172 -13.87 -17.04 -2.62
N LEU A 173 -13.65 -16.36 -1.51
CA LEU A 173 -12.43 -16.38 -0.73
C LEU A 173 -12.78 -16.66 0.73
N GLN A 174 -12.21 -17.73 1.29
CA GLN A 174 -12.38 -18.09 2.68
C GLN A 174 -11.45 -17.23 3.54
N VAL A 175 -12.01 -16.52 4.52
CA VAL A 175 -11.24 -15.70 5.45
C VAL A 175 -10.83 -16.50 6.66
N THR A 176 -9.53 -16.49 6.98
CA THR A 176 -8.97 -17.24 8.10
C THR A 176 -7.92 -16.44 8.86
N ASP A 177 -7.85 -16.67 10.16
CA ASP A 177 -6.73 -16.27 11.02
C ASP A 177 -6.04 -17.52 11.58
N GLN A 178 -5.23 -17.34 12.64
CA GLN A 178 -4.53 -18.46 13.28
C GLN A 178 -5.45 -19.40 14.09
N LEU A 179 -6.64 -18.93 14.46
CA LEU A 179 -7.63 -19.66 15.25
C LEU A 179 -8.62 -20.41 14.35
N GLY A 180 -8.75 -20.01 13.09
CA GLY A 180 -9.54 -20.68 12.07
C GLY A 180 -10.28 -19.71 11.18
N GLU A 181 -11.49 -20.06 10.78
CA GLU A 181 -12.35 -19.18 9.98
C GLU A 181 -12.83 -17.97 10.80
N VAL A 182 -12.74 -16.78 10.20
CA VAL A 182 -13.24 -15.55 10.83
C VAL A 182 -14.60 -15.21 10.23
N SER A 183 -15.66 -15.37 11.03
CA SER A 183 -17.05 -15.07 10.62
C SER A 183 -17.47 -13.66 11.04
N LEU A 184 -18.72 -13.29 10.74
CA LEU A 184 -19.33 -12.00 11.08
C LEU A 184 -18.64 -10.82 10.37
N LEU A 185 -18.07 -11.08 9.19
CA LEU A 185 -17.54 -10.05 8.30
C LEU A 185 -18.69 -9.14 7.87
N ASN A 186 -18.55 -7.85 8.18
CA ASN A 186 -19.59 -6.87 7.94
C ASN A 186 -19.11 -5.85 6.91
N GLU A 187 -19.16 -4.56 7.22
CA GLU A 187 -18.72 -3.51 6.31
C GLU A 187 -17.26 -3.70 5.89
N LEU A 188 -16.98 -3.36 4.61
CA LEU A 188 -15.72 -3.65 3.94
C LEU A 188 -15.13 -2.37 3.33
N GLU A 189 -13.81 -2.29 3.29
CA GLU A 189 -13.10 -1.28 2.52
C GLU A 189 -11.90 -1.89 1.76
N CYS A 190 -11.79 -1.57 0.47
CA CYS A 190 -10.79 -2.16 -0.43
C CYS A 190 -9.62 -1.20 -0.63
N VAL A 191 -8.43 -1.55 -0.11
CA VAL A 191 -7.22 -0.70 -0.26
C VAL A 191 -6.05 -1.56 -0.71
N GLU A 192 -5.52 -1.24 -1.88
CA GLU A 192 -4.40 -1.96 -2.52
C GLU A 192 -4.61 -3.49 -2.61
N ASP A 193 -3.86 -4.27 -1.85
CA ASP A 193 -3.91 -5.74 -1.80
C ASP A 193 -4.75 -6.27 -0.63
N ARG A 194 -5.43 -5.39 0.10
CA ARG A 194 -6.18 -5.72 1.31
C ARG A 194 -7.66 -5.39 1.21
N VAL A 195 -8.44 -6.22 1.89
CA VAL A 195 -9.82 -5.92 2.26
C VAL A 195 -9.84 -5.69 3.76
N TYR A 196 -10.14 -4.47 4.17
CA TYR A 196 -10.43 -4.16 5.56
C TYR A 196 -11.88 -4.55 5.84
N ALA A 197 -12.14 -5.16 6.99
CA ALA A 197 -13.48 -5.58 7.37
C ALA A 197 -13.77 -5.28 8.83
N ASN A 198 -14.94 -4.71 9.10
CA ASN A 198 -15.50 -4.77 10.44
C ASN A 198 -15.91 -6.22 10.78
N VAL A 199 -15.73 -6.62 12.03
CA VAL A 199 -16.27 -7.87 12.57
C VAL A 199 -17.45 -7.54 13.47
N TRP A 200 -18.67 -7.89 13.07
CA TRP A 200 -19.88 -7.48 13.78
C TRP A 200 -19.91 -7.98 15.22
N GLY A 201 -20.16 -7.05 16.15
CA GLY A 201 -20.15 -7.32 17.59
C GLY A 201 -18.76 -7.28 18.24
N SER A 202 -17.72 -6.86 17.51
CA SER A 202 -16.37 -6.61 18.00
C SER A 202 -15.96 -5.17 17.72
N ASP A 203 -15.11 -4.61 18.57
CA ASP A 203 -14.46 -3.31 18.35
C ASP A 203 -13.12 -3.49 17.61
N SER A 204 -13.09 -4.36 16.60
CA SER A 204 -11.89 -4.67 15.82
C SER A 204 -12.15 -4.59 14.32
N ILE A 205 -11.13 -4.17 13.59
CA ILE A 205 -11.08 -4.19 12.13
C ILE A 205 -9.97 -5.17 11.73
N ILE A 206 -10.22 -6.03 10.76
CA ILE A 206 -9.21 -6.96 10.25
C ILE A 206 -8.77 -6.55 8.84
N ALA A 207 -7.48 -6.70 8.53
CA ALA A 207 -6.95 -6.52 7.19
C ALA A 207 -6.68 -7.89 6.55
N ILE A 208 -7.49 -8.23 5.55
CA ILE A 208 -7.49 -9.53 4.87
C ILE A 208 -6.68 -9.41 3.60
N ASP A 209 -5.70 -10.29 3.39
CA ASP A 209 -5.00 -10.41 2.11
C ASP A 209 -5.99 -10.91 1.04
N LYS A 210 -6.20 -10.12 -0.03
CA LYS A 210 -7.22 -10.44 -1.04
C LYS A 210 -6.88 -11.65 -1.92
N ALA A 211 -5.63 -12.09 -1.93
CA ALA A 211 -5.18 -13.24 -2.71
C ALA A 211 -5.28 -14.54 -1.91
N THR A 212 -5.06 -14.51 -0.60
CA THR A 212 -5.00 -15.70 0.24
C THR A 212 -6.21 -15.87 1.17
N GLY A 213 -6.86 -14.78 1.56
CA GLY A 213 -7.90 -14.77 2.60
C GLY A 213 -7.35 -14.78 4.02
N GLU A 214 -6.02 -14.74 4.19
CA GLU A 214 -5.41 -14.70 5.51
C GLU A 214 -5.51 -13.30 6.14
N VAL A 215 -5.88 -13.26 7.42
CA VAL A 215 -5.88 -12.02 8.21
C VAL A 215 -4.45 -11.63 8.56
N SER A 216 -3.95 -10.60 7.89
CA SER A 216 -2.58 -10.09 8.05
C SER A 216 -2.44 -9.20 9.30
N LEU A 217 -3.46 -8.41 9.61
CA LEU A 217 -3.47 -7.48 10.75
C LEU A 217 -4.83 -7.48 11.42
N THR A 218 -4.83 -7.32 12.74
CA THR A 218 -6.03 -6.99 13.52
C THR A 218 -5.83 -5.62 14.17
N ILE A 219 -6.70 -4.67 13.87
CA ILE A 219 -6.67 -3.33 14.44
C ILE A 219 -7.64 -3.28 15.62
N ASP A 220 -7.13 -2.95 16.81
CA ASP A 220 -7.97 -2.68 17.98
C ASP A 220 -8.49 -1.24 17.89
N ALA A 221 -9.82 -1.11 17.80
CA ALA A 221 -10.53 0.16 17.68
C ALA A 221 -11.44 0.45 18.89
N SER A 222 -11.32 -0.33 19.98
CA SER A 222 -12.12 -0.18 21.19
C SER A 222 -12.10 1.22 21.78
N ILE A 223 -10.96 1.92 21.67
CA ILE A 223 -10.82 3.31 22.12
C ILE A 223 -11.79 4.29 21.45
N LEU A 224 -12.26 3.98 20.23
CA LEU A 224 -13.23 4.82 19.53
C LEU A 224 -14.65 4.64 20.11
N ALA A 225 -14.99 3.43 20.55
CA ALA A 225 -16.32 3.09 21.05
C ALA A 225 -16.57 3.58 22.51
N GLU A 226 -15.52 3.91 23.28
CA GLU A 226 -15.63 4.22 24.72
C GLU A 226 -16.63 5.33 25.09
N ASN A 227 -16.87 6.28 24.19
CA ASN A 227 -17.75 7.44 24.45
C ASN A 227 -19.00 7.47 23.56
N GLU A 228 -19.27 6.38 22.84
CA GLU A 228 -20.42 6.27 21.95
C GLU A 228 -21.63 5.65 22.67
N SER A 229 -22.79 5.72 22.02
CA SER A 229 -24.05 5.23 22.60
C SER A 229 -23.97 3.74 22.96
N GLU A 230 -24.38 3.37 24.18
CA GLU A 230 -24.40 1.97 24.65
C GLU A 230 -25.66 1.19 24.18
N GLY A 231 -26.32 1.64 23.10
CA GLY A 231 -27.41 0.87 22.51
C GLY A 231 -26.92 -0.49 22.04
N TYR A 232 -27.73 -1.55 22.22
CA TYR A 232 -27.31 -2.93 21.90
C TYR A 232 -26.87 -3.12 20.44
N ASN A 233 -27.38 -2.28 19.52
CA ASN A 233 -27.04 -2.32 18.10
C ASN A 233 -26.15 -1.16 17.65
N ASP A 234 -25.68 -0.33 18.59
CA ASP A 234 -24.93 0.89 18.31
C ASP A 234 -23.43 0.55 18.19
N VAL A 235 -23.13 -0.43 17.35
CA VAL A 235 -21.81 -1.05 17.21
C VAL A 235 -20.98 -0.37 16.14
N MET A 236 -19.65 -0.49 16.26
CA MET A 236 -18.71 -0.06 15.23
C MET A 236 -19.05 -0.72 13.87
N ASN A 237 -19.18 0.11 12.83
CA ASN A 237 -19.46 -0.31 11.47
C ASN A 237 -19.32 0.89 10.50
N GLY A 238 -18.55 0.72 9.42
CA GLY A 238 -18.23 1.78 8.47
C GLY A 238 -16.74 2.09 8.47
N ILE A 239 -16.08 1.86 7.33
CA ILE A 239 -14.66 2.08 7.09
C ILE A 239 -14.54 2.75 5.73
N ALA A 240 -13.91 3.92 5.66
CA ALA A 240 -13.61 4.55 4.38
C ALA A 240 -12.17 5.06 4.34
N TYR A 241 -11.43 4.69 3.31
CA TYR A 241 -10.05 5.11 3.11
C TYR A 241 -9.98 6.54 2.57
N VAL A 242 -9.02 7.31 3.07
CA VAL A 242 -8.77 8.70 2.67
C VAL A 242 -7.36 8.76 2.04
N PRO A 243 -7.25 8.58 0.72
CA PRO A 243 -5.96 8.40 0.04
C PRO A 243 -4.98 9.56 0.24
N GLU A 244 -5.48 10.79 0.33
CA GLU A 244 -4.65 11.99 0.47
C GLU A 244 -3.91 12.05 1.82
N GLN A 245 -4.40 11.30 2.82
CA GLN A 245 -3.89 11.30 4.18
C GLN A 245 -3.33 9.94 4.61
N ASP A 246 -3.49 8.89 3.79
CA ASP A 246 -3.19 7.51 4.15
C ASP A 246 -3.83 7.13 5.50
N ALA A 247 -5.13 7.41 5.59
CA ALA A 247 -5.91 7.32 6.82
C ALA A 247 -7.29 6.73 6.52
N PHE A 248 -8.03 6.39 7.58
CA PHE A 248 -9.34 5.78 7.51
C PHE A 248 -10.34 6.59 8.33
N LEU A 249 -11.52 6.84 7.77
CA LEU A 249 -12.69 7.29 8.51
C LEU A 249 -13.40 6.07 9.07
N ILE A 250 -13.59 6.06 10.39
CA ILE A 250 -14.27 4.99 11.13
C ILE A 250 -15.45 5.59 11.90
N THR A 251 -16.58 4.91 11.87
CA THR A 251 -17.77 5.26 12.66
C THR A 251 -18.52 4.00 13.10
N GLY A 252 -19.77 4.16 13.51
CA GLY A 252 -20.65 3.08 13.87
C GLY A 252 -22.11 3.44 13.76
N LYS A 253 -22.94 2.42 13.96
CA LYS A 253 -24.39 2.53 13.94
C LYS A 253 -24.82 3.45 15.07
N ASN A 254 -25.52 4.53 14.73
CA ASN A 254 -26.00 5.55 15.66
C ASN A 254 -24.89 6.25 16.47
N TRP A 255 -23.63 6.15 16.05
CA TRP A 255 -22.54 6.88 16.68
C TRP A 255 -22.73 8.39 16.47
N THR A 256 -22.36 9.15 17.49
CA THR A 256 -22.36 10.62 17.47
C THR A 256 -21.08 11.20 16.88
N SER A 257 -20.08 10.36 16.66
CA SER A 257 -18.77 10.75 16.14
C SER A 257 -18.35 9.90 14.93
N MET A 258 -17.52 10.52 14.10
CA MET A 258 -16.72 9.86 13.08
C MET A 258 -15.27 10.25 13.27
N HIS A 259 -14.38 9.26 13.14
CA HIS A 259 -12.98 9.36 13.54
C HIS A 259 -12.08 9.13 12.35
N LEU A 260 -11.20 10.09 12.07
CA LEU A 260 -10.09 9.88 11.16
C LEU A 260 -8.94 9.26 11.95
N VAL A 261 -8.47 8.10 11.50
CA VAL A 261 -7.43 7.33 12.16
C VAL A 261 -6.38 6.85 11.16
N SER A 262 -5.16 6.61 11.63
CA SER A 262 -4.15 5.85 10.87
C SER A 262 -3.83 4.56 11.60
N PHE A 263 -3.67 3.46 10.88
CA PHE A 263 -3.22 2.19 11.45
C PHE A 263 -1.70 2.25 11.57
N GLY A 264 -1.18 2.34 12.80
CA GLY A 264 0.23 2.64 13.04
C GLY A 264 1.17 1.53 12.60
N ALA A 265 2.38 1.88 12.19
CA ALA A 265 3.51 0.98 12.39
C ALA A 265 3.81 0.96 13.91
N THR A 266 4.00 -0.23 14.46
CA THR A 266 4.65 -0.45 15.76
C THR A 266 5.82 0.52 15.86
N GLN A 267 5.84 1.40 16.88
CA GLN A 267 7.02 2.24 17.12
C GLN A 267 8.19 1.33 17.51
N ALA A 268 8.97 0.89 16.53
CA ALA A 268 10.35 0.53 16.76
C ALA A 268 11.04 1.77 17.38
N PRO A 269 11.95 1.60 18.36
CA PRO A 269 12.72 2.72 18.88
C PRO A 269 13.29 3.49 17.71
N GLN A 270 13.01 4.79 17.63
CA GLN A 270 13.67 5.66 16.67
C GLN A 270 15.17 5.62 16.96
N GLU A 271 15.89 4.77 16.25
CA GLU A 271 17.26 5.08 15.91
C GLU A 271 17.18 6.33 15.03
N GLU A 272 17.78 7.41 15.50
CA GLU A 272 18.02 8.63 14.73
C GLU A 272 18.71 8.25 13.42
N SER A 273 17.92 7.96 12.39
CA SER A 273 18.44 7.73 11.05
C SER A 273 18.82 9.09 10.50
N SER A 274 20.12 9.32 10.41
CA SER A 274 20.70 10.46 9.74
C SER A 274 20.08 10.57 8.34
N GLU A 275 19.30 11.64 8.12
CA GLU A 275 18.68 11.91 6.82
C GLU A 275 19.75 11.87 5.72
N SER A 276 19.71 10.84 4.88
CA SER A 276 20.40 10.87 3.60
C SER A 276 19.70 11.91 2.74
N ILE A 277 20.42 12.97 2.36
CA ILE A 277 19.93 14.04 1.49
C ILE A 277 19.22 13.42 0.28
N PRO A 278 17.93 13.74 0.02
CA PRO A 278 17.18 13.12 -1.05
C PRO A 278 17.87 13.33 -2.40
N LEU A 279 17.90 12.29 -3.22
CA LEU A 279 18.61 12.25 -4.51
C LEU A 279 18.20 13.40 -5.46
N SER A 280 17.00 13.96 -5.27
CA SER A 280 16.50 15.15 -5.97
C SER A 280 17.31 16.41 -5.63
N ILE A 281 17.66 16.62 -4.36
CA ILE A 281 18.51 17.73 -3.91
C ILE A 281 19.94 17.54 -4.44
N LEU A 282 20.47 16.32 -4.40
CA LEU A 282 21.80 16.03 -4.96
C LEU A 282 21.86 16.32 -6.47
N LYS A 283 20.81 15.93 -7.21
CA LYS A 283 20.68 16.22 -8.65
C LYS A 283 20.54 17.72 -8.95
N SER A 284 19.93 18.49 -8.04
CA SER A 284 19.77 19.95 -8.19
C SER A 284 21.06 20.73 -7.92
N ILE A 285 21.91 20.24 -7.01
CA ILE A 285 23.16 20.93 -6.61
C ILE A 285 24.32 20.60 -7.57
N TRP A 286 24.35 19.41 -8.17
CA TRP A 286 25.45 18.96 -9.03
C TRP A 286 25.78 19.88 -10.22
N PRO A 287 24.80 20.44 -10.96
CA PRO A 287 25.07 21.39 -12.04
C PRO A 287 25.73 22.69 -11.55
N VAL A 288 25.34 23.17 -10.36
CA VAL A 288 25.88 24.41 -9.76
C VAL A 288 27.34 24.19 -9.34
N LEU A 289 27.65 23.04 -8.74
CA LEU A 289 29.02 22.65 -8.38
C LEU A 289 29.92 22.50 -9.62
N LEU A 290 29.42 21.88 -10.70
CA LEU A 290 30.14 21.76 -11.96
C LEU A 290 30.47 23.13 -12.58
N ILE A 291 29.52 24.06 -12.56
CA ILE A 291 29.73 25.44 -13.04
C ILE A 291 30.80 26.13 -12.18
N ALA A 292 30.73 26.02 -10.85
CA ALA A 292 31.71 26.62 -9.95
C ALA A 292 33.13 26.07 -10.20
N VAL A 293 33.29 24.75 -10.36
CA VAL A 293 34.58 24.12 -10.67
C VAL A 293 35.11 24.58 -12.02
N MET A 294 34.24 24.69 -13.04
CA MET A 294 34.62 25.18 -14.36
C MET A 294 35.09 26.65 -14.32
N VAL A 295 34.43 27.50 -13.53
CA VAL A 295 34.82 28.91 -13.35
C VAL A 295 36.19 29.03 -12.66
N VAL A 296 36.44 28.24 -11.62
CA VAL A 296 37.75 28.20 -10.94
C VAL A 296 38.85 27.73 -11.88
N PHE A 297 38.58 26.68 -12.66
CA PHE A 297 39.53 26.13 -13.64
C PHE A 297 39.86 27.14 -14.76
N LEU A 298 38.85 27.80 -15.33
CA LEU A 298 39.08 28.82 -16.35
C LEU A 298 39.83 30.04 -15.80
N SER A 299 39.58 30.41 -14.54
CA SER A 299 40.28 31.50 -13.87
C SER A 299 41.75 31.16 -13.58
N SER A 300 42.05 29.92 -13.18
CA SER A 300 43.43 29.47 -12.95
C SER A 300 44.22 29.37 -14.26
N MET A 301 43.60 28.96 -15.36
CA MET A 301 44.22 28.98 -16.69
C MET A 301 44.60 30.40 -17.14
N ARG A 302 43.74 31.40 -16.88
CA ARG A 302 44.06 32.80 -17.18
C ARG A 302 45.24 33.30 -16.35
N LEU A 303 45.29 32.95 -15.07
CA LEU A 303 46.41 33.30 -14.19
C LEU A 303 47.72 32.65 -14.67
N LEU A 304 47.68 31.38 -15.03
CA LEU A 304 48.85 30.66 -15.56
C LEU A 304 49.35 31.28 -16.87
N SER A 305 48.43 31.66 -17.77
CA SER A 305 48.76 32.37 -19.00
C SER A 305 49.43 33.72 -18.72
N ALA A 306 48.94 34.49 -17.75
CA ALA A 306 49.53 35.78 -17.37
C ALA A 306 50.94 35.62 -16.78
N ILE A 307 51.14 34.61 -15.92
CA ILE A 307 52.46 34.28 -15.36
C ILE A 307 53.43 33.87 -16.47
N MET A 308 52.99 33.05 -17.41
CA MET A 308 53.82 32.60 -18.53
C MET A 308 54.22 33.77 -19.45
N GLN A 309 53.30 34.68 -19.76
CA GLN A 309 53.60 35.90 -20.52
C GLN A 309 54.61 36.81 -19.80
N PHE A 310 54.46 36.97 -18.48
CA PHE A 310 55.40 37.74 -17.66
C PHE A 310 56.81 37.11 -17.64
N LEU A 311 56.90 35.79 -17.46
CA LEU A 311 58.16 35.05 -17.53
C LEU A 311 58.82 35.17 -18.91
N MET A 312 58.03 35.08 -19.98
CA MET A 312 58.52 35.31 -21.34
C MET A 312 59.11 36.71 -21.49
N MET A 313 58.42 37.77 -21.03
CA MET A 313 58.95 39.14 -21.07
C MET A 313 60.27 39.28 -20.31
N LEU A 314 60.42 38.63 -19.15
CA LEU A 314 61.67 38.62 -18.39
C LEU A 314 62.81 37.94 -19.16
N LEU A 315 62.54 36.81 -19.83
CA LEU A 315 63.53 36.11 -20.65
C LEU A 315 63.96 36.94 -21.87
N PHE A 316 63.01 37.58 -22.56
CA PHE A 316 63.30 38.45 -23.70
C PHE A 316 64.10 39.70 -23.31
N LYS A 317 63.80 40.30 -22.16
CA LYS A 317 64.57 41.45 -21.64
C LYS A 317 66.01 41.06 -21.32
N ARG A 318 66.25 39.84 -20.83
CA ARG A 318 67.57 39.33 -20.47
C ARG A 318 68.43 38.97 -21.70
N GLN A 319 67.82 38.55 -22.81
CA GLN A 319 68.54 38.30 -24.06
C GLN A 319 68.94 39.57 -24.81
N ALA A 320 68.19 40.66 -24.65
CA ALA A 320 68.54 41.96 -25.23
C ALA A 320 69.76 42.64 -24.54
N GLU A 321 70.17 42.14 -23.36
CA GLU A 321 71.31 42.68 -22.59
C GLU A 321 72.63 41.89 -22.79
N GLN A 322 72.64 40.83 -23.63
CA GLN A 322 73.89 40.11 -23.93
C GLN A 322 74.73 40.85 -24.99
N PRO A 323 75.98 41.25 -24.69
CA PRO A 323 76.87 41.86 -25.68
C PRO A 323 77.31 40.82 -26.73
N PRO A 324 77.57 41.25 -27.98
CA PRO A 324 77.90 40.34 -29.07
C PRO A 324 79.23 39.60 -28.81
N LEU A 325 79.24 38.30 -29.07
CA LEU A 325 80.44 37.45 -29.01
C LEU A 325 81.43 37.80 -30.14
N PRO A 326 82.76 37.66 -29.92
CA PRO A 326 83.77 38.00 -30.92
C PRO A 326 83.80 37.00 -32.08
N SER A 327 84.05 37.50 -33.29
CA SER A 327 84.21 36.72 -34.52
C SER A 327 85.52 35.93 -34.54
N GLU A 328 85.45 34.62 -34.76
CA GLU A 328 86.58 33.82 -35.22
C GLU A 328 86.18 32.96 -36.43
N GLY A 329 86.88 33.21 -37.53
CA GLY A 329 86.86 32.49 -38.79
C GLY A 329 87.77 33.27 -39.75
N GLU A 330 88.73 32.73 -40.49
CA GLU A 330 89.09 31.36 -40.82
C GLU A 330 90.58 31.34 -41.24
N GLN A 331 91.32 30.33 -40.80
CA GLN A 331 92.47 29.71 -41.48
C GLN A 331 92.04 28.23 -41.58
N GLU A 332 92.20 27.48 -42.67
CA GLU A 332 92.98 27.63 -43.89
C GLU A 332 92.59 26.47 -44.85
N ALA A 333 93.14 26.55 -46.07
CA ALA A 333 93.25 25.52 -47.13
C ALA A 333 92.02 25.41 -48.07
N GLY A 334 92.15 25.52 -49.40
CA GLY A 334 93.31 25.53 -50.28
C GLY A 334 93.04 24.59 -51.45
N GLU A 335 93.08 25.08 -52.68
CA GLU A 335 93.44 24.36 -53.92
C GLU A 335 93.33 25.33 -55.13
N GLY A 336 94.43 25.47 -55.89
CA GLY A 336 94.52 26.27 -57.12
C GLY A 336 95.85 26.98 -57.30
#